data_AF-A0A925ZP83-F1
#
_entry.id   AF-A0A925ZP83-F1
#
_cell.length_a   1.000
_cell.length_b   1.000
_cell.length_c   1.000
_cell.angle_alpha   90.00
_cell.angle_beta   90.00
_cell.angle_gamma   90.00
#
_symmetry.space_group_name_H-M   'P 1'
#
loop_
_entity.id
_entity.type
_entity.pdbx_description
1 polymer ?
#
loop_
_entity_poly.entity_id
_entity_poly.type
_entity_poly.pdbx_seq_one_letter_code
_entity_poly.pdbx_strand_id
1 'polypeptide(L)' 'DDDRTRYHREVFEEFLQVKIACGEPTDGFTFDKFARKLQKNTQDILDKHADVREVQFTVYVKDGKAALKAKIVRGASS' A
#
# COMPACT_ATOMS: atom_id res chain seq x y z
N ASP A 1 16.95 2.89 -0.33
CA ASP A 1 15.82 3.65 0.24
C ASP A 1 14.99 4.32 -0.86
N ASP A 2 15.64 4.84 -1.90
CA ASP A 2 15.00 5.44 -3.08
C ASP A 2 13.93 4.55 -3.75
N ASP A 3 14.24 3.26 -3.98
CA ASP A 3 13.31 2.32 -4.62
C ASP A 3 11.99 2.13 -3.85
N ARG A 4 12.06 2.09 -2.51
CA ARG A 4 10.86 1.93 -1.68
C ARG A 4 10.01 3.19 -1.66
N THR A 5 10.66 4.35 -1.65
CA THR A 5 9.96 5.65 -1.77
C THR A 5 9.28 5.76 -3.12
N ARG A 6 9.95 5.38 -4.21
CA ARG A 6 9.38 5.32 -5.55
C ARG A 6 8.18 4.37 -5.61
N TYR A 7 8.31 3.17 -5.07
CA TYR A 7 7.22 2.21 -5.01
C TYR A 7 5.99 2.76 -4.25
N HIS A 8 6.19 3.40 -3.10
CA HIS A 8 5.09 4.03 -2.37
C HIS A 8 4.43 5.15 -3.16
N ARG A 9 5.18 5.89 -3.98
CA ARG A 9 4.63 6.94 -4.86
C ARG A 9 3.71 6.32 -5.90
N GLU A 10 4.14 5.24 -6.56
CA GLU A 10 3.35 4.54 -7.56
C GLU A 10 2.02 4.02 -6.96
N VAL A 11 2.06 3.38 -5.79
CA VAL A 11 0.85 2.92 -5.10
C VAL A 11 -0.05 4.09 -4.68
N PHE A 12 0.52 5.21 -4.26
CA PHE A 12 -0.24 6.41 -3.91
C PHE A 12 -0.96 7.01 -5.12
N GLU A 13 -0.28 7.12 -6.25
CA GLU A 13 -0.85 7.64 -7.50
C GLU A 13 -1.99 6.73 -7.99
N GLU A 14 -1.77 5.41 -8.01
CA GLU A 14 -2.81 4.43 -8.34
C GLU A 14 -4.02 4.56 -7.41
N PHE A 15 -3.78 4.66 -6.10
CA PHE A 15 -4.85 4.80 -5.12
C PHE A 15 -5.64 6.09 -5.32
N LEU A 16 -4.96 7.21 -5.59
CA LEU A 16 -5.59 8.49 -5.84
C LEU A 16 -6.46 8.46 -7.10
N GLN A 17 -5.99 7.83 -8.17
CA GLN A 17 -6.77 7.65 -9.41
C GLN A 17 -8.05 6.85 -9.14
N VAL A 18 -7.96 5.75 -8.38
CA VAL A 18 -9.13 4.95 -8.02
C VAL A 18 -10.08 5.72 -7.11
N LYS A 19 -9.58 6.53 -6.15
CA LYS A 19 -10.43 7.40 -5.33
C LYS A 19 -11.24 8.37 -6.19
N ILE A 20 -10.58 9.03 -7.15
CA ILE A 20 -11.22 9.98 -8.06
C ILE A 20 -12.29 9.27 -8.90
N ALA A 21 -11.95 8.09 -9.46
CA ALA A 21 -12.89 7.29 -10.26
C ALA A 21 -14.11 6.82 -9.45
N CYS A 22 -13.95 6.56 -8.15
CA CYS A 22 -15.00 6.20 -7.22
C CYS A 22 -15.79 7.40 -6.66
N GLY A 23 -15.43 8.64 -7.03
CA GLY A 23 -16.07 9.85 -6.50
C GLY A 23 -15.78 10.13 -5.03
N GLU A 24 -14.67 9.61 -4.50
CA GLU A 24 -14.27 9.84 -3.12
C GLU A 24 -13.53 11.17 -2.96
N PRO A 25 -13.69 11.87 -1.81
CA PRO A 25 -12.93 13.08 -1.53
C PRO A 25 -11.43 12.77 -1.44
N THR A 26 -10.63 13.60 -2.10
CA THR A 26 -9.16 13.54 -2.08
C THR A 26 -8.54 14.70 -1.30
N ASP A 27 -9.37 15.61 -0.77
CA ASP A 27 -8.90 16.77 -0.04
C ASP A 27 -8.15 16.36 1.24
N GLY A 28 -6.97 16.94 1.45
CA GLY A 28 -6.08 16.57 2.57
C GLY A 28 -5.44 15.17 2.48
N PHE A 29 -5.65 14.43 1.39
CA PHE A 29 -5.01 13.13 1.14
C PHE A 29 -3.62 13.32 0.53
N THR A 30 -2.58 13.19 1.36
CA THR A 30 -1.19 13.47 0.96
C THR A 30 -0.32 12.21 0.93
N PHE A 31 0.72 12.25 0.10
CA PHE A 31 1.69 11.18 0.00
C PHE A 31 2.35 10.82 1.33
N ASP A 32 2.78 11.81 2.14
CA ASP A 32 3.45 11.55 3.42
C ASP A 32 2.58 10.69 4.37
N LYS A 33 1.31 11.08 4.55
CA LYS A 33 0.37 10.33 5.40
C LYS A 33 0.14 8.91 4.86
N PHE A 34 0.05 8.78 3.55
CA PHE A 34 -0.15 7.49 2.90
C PHE A 34 1.07 6.58 3.03
N ALA A 35 2.27 7.09 2.73
CA ALA A 35 3.53 6.36 2.85
C ALA A 35 3.78 5.90 4.30
N ARG A 36 3.51 6.75 5.30
CA ARG A 36 3.57 6.35 6.73
C ARG A 36 2.62 5.19 7.03
N LYS A 37 1.43 5.17 6.44
CA LYS A 37 0.47 4.06 6.61
C LYS A 37 0.99 2.76 5.98
N LEU A 38 1.56 2.81 4.77
CA LEU A 38 2.17 1.64 4.13
C LEU A 38 3.36 1.11 4.93
N GLN A 39 4.24 2.00 5.40
CA GLN A 39 5.40 1.65 6.23
C GLN A 39 4.96 0.98 7.54
N LYS A 40 4.02 1.58 8.27
CA LYS A 40 3.50 1.01 9.51
C LYS A 40 2.86 -0.36 9.27
N ASN A 41 2.00 -0.48 8.24
CA ASN A 41 1.37 -1.76 7.92
C ASN A 41 2.39 -2.84 7.53
N THR A 42 3.44 -2.47 6.79
CA THR A 42 4.54 -3.37 6.47
C THR A 42 5.25 -3.85 7.73
N GLN A 43 5.59 -2.94 8.64
CA GLN A 43 6.23 -3.27 9.90
C GLN A 43 5.35 -4.20 10.75
N ASP A 44 4.06 -3.89 10.92
CA ASP A 44 3.11 -4.73 11.64
C ASP A 44 3.01 -6.17 11.08
N ILE A 45 3.16 -6.35 9.76
CA ILE A 45 3.17 -7.67 9.12
C ILE A 45 4.47 -8.41 9.38
N LEU A 46 5.61 -7.73 9.22
CA LEU A 46 6.94 -8.31 9.46
C LEU A 46 7.12 -8.72 10.93
N ASP A 47 6.61 -7.94 11.88
CA ASP A 47 6.63 -8.28 13.31
C ASP A 47 5.80 -9.53 13.63
N LYS A 48 4.71 -9.77 12.91
CA LYS A 48 3.81 -10.92 13.13
C LYS A 48 4.24 -12.18 12.41
N HIS A 49 4.99 -12.04 11.31
CA HIS A 49 5.30 -13.13 10.41
C HIS A 49 6.79 -13.11 10.03
N ALA A 50 7.60 -13.87 10.79
CA ALA A 50 9.04 -13.93 10.60
C ALA A 50 9.49 -14.53 9.25
N ASP A 51 8.60 -15.25 8.56
CA ASP A 51 8.84 -15.87 7.24
C ASP A 51 8.54 -14.92 6.06
N VAL A 52 8.15 -13.67 6.34
CA VAL A 52 7.83 -12.68 5.31
C VAL A 52 9.08 -11.98 4.84
N ARG A 53 9.33 -12.06 3.54
CA ARG A 53 10.45 -11.38 2.89
C ARG A 53 10.08 -9.97 2.46
N GLU A 54 8.89 -9.81 1.91
CA GLU A 54 8.42 -8.53 1.36
C GLU A 54 6.90 -8.41 1.49
N VAL A 55 6.42 -7.17 1.62
CA VAL A 55 5.00 -6.82 1.58
C VAL A 55 4.75 -5.94 0.37
N GLN A 56 3.83 -6.37 -0.48
CA GLN A 56 3.37 -5.62 -1.64
C GLN A 56 1.93 -5.16 -1.42
N PHE A 57 1.56 -4.05 -2.02
CA PHE A 57 0.23 -3.48 -1.97
C PHE A 57 -0.40 -3.47 -3.37
N THR A 58 -1.68 -3.76 -3.42
CA THR A 58 -2.50 -3.66 -4.64
C THR A 58 -3.70 -2.79 -4.35
N VAL A 59 -3.99 -1.83 -5.24
CA VAL A 59 -5.21 -1.02 -5.18
C VAL A 59 -6.34 -1.77 -5.89
N TYR A 60 -7.53 -1.73 -5.30
CA TYR A 60 -8.73 -2.30 -5.91
C TYR A 60 -9.96 -1.52 -5.45
N VAL A 61 -11.09 -1.72 -6.14
CA VAL A 61 -12.39 -1.17 -5.73
C VAL A 61 -13.11 -2.18 -4.86
N LYS A 62 -13.58 -1.73 -3.69
CA LYS A 62 -14.44 -2.49 -2.80
C LYS A 62 -15.60 -1.61 -2.37
N ASP A 63 -16.83 -2.07 -2.60
CA ASP A 63 -18.04 -1.35 -2.18
C ASP A 63 -18.07 0.10 -2.73
N GLY A 64 -17.66 0.27 -3.98
CA GLY A 64 -17.57 1.59 -4.63
C GLY A 64 -16.50 2.52 -4.05
N LYS A 65 -15.53 2.00 -3.29
CA LYS A 65 -14.42 2.79 -2.69
C LYS A 65 -13.07 2.18 -3.02
N ALA A 66 -12.06 3.02 -3.14
CA ALA A 66 -10.67 2.62 -3.24
C ALA A 66 -10.23 1.91 -1.95
N ALA A 67 -9.67 0.73 -2.12
CA ALA A 67 -9.16 -0.11 -1.05
C ALA A 67 -7.74 -0.59 -1.38
N LEU A 68 -6.96 -0.88 -0.34
CA LEU A 68 -5.63 -1.48 -0.44
C LEU A 68 -5.66 -2.89 0.10
N LYS A 69 -4.97 -3.79 -0.58
CA LYS A 69 -4.73 -5.15 -0.11
C LYS A 69 -3.23 -5.36 0.02
N ALA A 70 -2.78 -5.73 1.22
CA ALA A 70 -1.41 -6.20 1.43
C ALA A 70 -1.29 -7.66 0.95
N LYS A 71 -0.25 -7.93 0.19
CA LYS A 71 0.16 -9.25 -0.28
C LYS A 71 1.52 -9.56 0.33
N ILE A 72 1.57 -10.68 1.04
CA ILE A 72 2.79 -11.18 1.65
C ILE A 72 3.58 -11.98 0.60
N VAL A 73 4.83 -11.62 0.41
CA VAL A 73 5.80 -12.38 -0.40
C VAL A 73 6.73 -13.11 0.57
N ARG A 74 6.66 -14.43 0.57
CA ARG A 74 7.56 -15.29 1.33
C ARG A 74 8.77 -15.64 0.47
N GLY A 75 9.94 -15.74 1.07
CA GLY A 75 11.07 -16.36 0.40
C GLY A 75 10.69 -17.80 0.06
N ALA A 76 11.03 -18.28 -1.15
CA ALA A 76 10.89 -19.69 -1.44
C ALA A 76 11.68 -20.46 -0.37
N SER A 77 11.00 -21.36 0.35
CA SER A 77 11.68 -22.37 1.15
C SER A 77 12.40 -23.29 0.18
N SER A 78 13.61 -22.91 -0.21
CA SER A 78 14.61 -23.80 -0.79
C SER A 78 15.30 -24.56 0.33
#